data_AF-A0A370XBV0-F1
#
_entry.id   AF-A0A370XBV0-F1
#
_cell.length_a   1.000
_cell.length_b   1.000
_cell.length_c   1.000
_cell.angle_alpha   90.00
_cell.angle_beta   90.00
_cell.angle_gamma   90.00
#
_symmetry.space_group_name_H-M   'P 1'
#
loop_
_entity.id
_entity.type
_entity.pdbx_description
1 polymer ?
#
loop_
_entity_poly.entity_id
_entity_poly.type
_entity_poly.pdbx_seq_one_letter_code
_entity_poly.pdbx_strand_id
1 'polypeptide(L)'
;MPYPAQLQAAREAKRLDLPVDDVMFFGSVNTKVLLAIAEGRIDVRALAREEVANRGLDRTGRWVGFRQAADDHGLMEVEADHGLEM
;
A
#
# COMPACT_ATOMS: atom_id res chain seq x y z
N MET A 1 26.14 -4.12 -18.48
CA MET A 1 26.02 -3.47 -17.16
C MET A 1 24.52 -3.33 -16.88
N PRO A 2 23.93 -4.06 -15.92
CA PRO A 2 22.53 -3.81 -15.54
C PRO A 2 22.42 -2.38 -14.98
N TYR A 3 21.33 -1.70 -15.30
CA TYR A 3 21.10 -0.30 -14.91
C TYR A 3 20.95 -0.22 -13.38
N PRO A 4 21.45 0.82 -12.68
CA PRO A 4 21.45 0.89 -11.21
C PRO A 4 20.09 0.62 -10.54
N ALA A 5 19.00 1.00 -11.20
CA ALA A 5 17.63 0.74 -10.75
C ALA A 5 17.30 -0.77 -10.63
N GLN A 6 17.84 -1.60 -11.52
CA GLN A 6 17.63 -3.06 -11.49
C GLN A 6 18.34 -3.70 -10.29
N LEU A 7 19.43 -3.11 -9.81
CA LEU A 7 20.17 -3.62 -8.65
C LEU A 7 19.41 -3.38 -7.34
N GLN A 8 18.74 -2.24 -7.21
CA GLN A 8 17.94 -1.96 -6.02
C GLN A 8 16.68 -2.83 -5.97
N ALA A 9 15.96 -2.95 -7.08
CA ALA A 9 14.79 -3.81 -7.16
C ALA A 9 15.12 -5.28 -6.84
N ALA A 10 16.22 -5.81 -7.40
CA ALA A 10 16.66 -7.18 -7.11
C ALA A 10 17.05 -7.39 -5.64
N ARG A 11 17.68 -6.38 -5.01
CA ARG A 11 18.01 -6.42 -3.57
C ARG A 11 16.76 -6.47 -2.70
N GLU A 12 15.78 -5.61 -3.00
CA GLU A 12 14.51 -5.56 -2.26
C GLU A 12 13.68 -6.82 -2.46
N ALA A 13 13.58 -7.33 -3.68
CA ALA A 13 12.90 -8.58 -4.00
C ALA A 13 13.47 -9.75 -3.18
N LYS A 14 14.81 -9.88 -3.16
CA LYS A 14 15.48 -10.89 -2.33
C LYS A 14 15.24 -10.69 -0.84
N ARG A 15 15.26 -9.45 -0.35
CA ARG A 15 15.03 -9.13 1.07
C ARG A 15 13.61 -9.50 1.52
N LEU A 16 12.64 -9.34 0.63
CA LEU A 16 11.21 -9.58 0.90
C LEU A 16 10.74 -10.97 0.49
N ASP A 17 11.61 -11.80 -0.08
CA ASP A 17 11.27 -13.10 -0.67
C ASP A 17 10.15 -13.00 -1.72
N LEU A 18 10.26 -11.99 -2.60
CA LEU A 18 9.33 -11.74 -3.69
C LEU A 18 10.00 -12.00 -5.06
N PRO A 19 9.22 -12.35 -6.10
CA PRO A 19 9.67 -12.27 -7.48
C PRO A 19 10.23 -10.88 -7.82
N VAL A 20 11.33 -10.81 -8.57
CA VAL A 20 11.92 -9.52 -8.96
C VAL A 20 10.94 -8.67 -9.76
N ASP A 21 10.12 -9.30 -10.61
CA ASP A 21 9.12 -8.61 -11.43
C ASP A 21 8.05 -7.91 -10.57
N ASP A 22 7.72 -8.46 -9.39
CA ASP A 22 6.78 -7.86 -8.44
C ASP A 22 7.33 -6.59 -7.79
N VAL A 23 8.64 -6.37 -7.80
CA VAL A 23 9.29 -5.14 -7.32
C VAL A 23 9.59 -4.17 -8.46
N MET A 24 9.78 -4.69 -9.68
CA MET A 24 10.08 -3.88 -10.87
C MET A 24 8.89 -3.03 -11.35
N PHE A 25 7.67 -3.23 -10.82
CA PHE A 25 6.49 -2.44 -11.18
C PHE A 25 6.70 -0.93 -10.98
N PHE A 26 7.54 -0.50 -10.04
CA PHE A 26 7.86 0.93 -9.87
C PHE A 26 8.46 1.57 -11.13
N GLY A 27 9.08 0.77 -12.01
CA GLY A 27 9.58 1.24 -13.30
C GLY A 27 8.50 1.63 -14.31
N SER A 28 7.26 1.17 -14.13
CA SER A 28 6.10 1.56 -14.96
C SER A 28 5.22 2.64 -14.34
N VAL A 29 5.47 3.02 -13.08
CA VAL A 29 4.72 4.07 -12.40
C VAL A 29 5.02 5.44 -13.03
N ASN A 30 3.99 6.28 -13.14
CA ASN A 30 4.13 7.63 -13.67
C ASN A 30 5.19 8.44 -12.90
N THR A 31 6.09 9.12 -13.61
CA THR A 31 7.19 9.89 -13.00
C THR A 31 6.72 10.93 -11.99
N LYS A 32 5.58 11.61 -12.21
CA LYS A 32 5.04 12.59 -11.26
C LYS A 32 4.62 11.95 -9.94
N VAL A 33 4.10 10.72 -10.00
CA VAL A 33 3.75 9.93 -8.81
C VAL A 33 5.02 9.53 -8.06
N LEU A 34 6.04 9.01 -8.76
CA LEU A 34 7.32 8.66 -8.14
C LEU A 34 7.97 9.85 -7.43
N LEU A 35 7.94 11.04 -8.03
CA LEU A 35 8.44 12.27 -7.40
C LEU A 35 7.64 12.62 -6.14
N ALA A 36 6.31 12.55 -6.20
CA ALA A 36 5.46 12.82 -5.03
C ALA A 36 5.69 11.81 -3.89
N ILE A 37 5.96 10.54 -4.20
CA ILE A 37 6.34 9.51 -3.23
C ILE A 37 7.71 9.85 -2.61
N ALA A 38 8.72 10.16 -3.44
CA ALA A 38 10.07 10.47 -2.98
C ALA A 38 10.12 11.73 -2.09
N GLU A 39 9.24 12.69 -2.34
CA GLU A 39 9.09 13.92 -1.55
C GLU A 39 8.19 13.73 -0.31
N GLY A 40 7.61 12.54 -0.10
CA GLY A 40 6.72 12.27 1.03
C GLY A 40 5.35 12.96 0.94
N ARG A 41 4.95 13.45 -0.24
CA ARG A 41 3.64 14.09 -0.47
C ARG A 41 2.48 13.10 -0.62
N ILE A 42 2.79 11.82 -0.78
CA ILE A 42 1.82 10.73 -0.83
C ILE A 42 2.11 9.77 0.32
N ASP A 43 1.09 9.48 1.14
CA ASP A 43 1.15 8.39 2.11
C ASP A 43 0.90 7.05 1.41
N VAL A 44 1.97 6.50 0.81
CA VAL A 44 1.92 5.20 0.12
C VAL A 44 1.56 4.06 1.08
N ARG A 45 1.85 4.21 2.37
CA ARG A 45 1.52 3.19 3.38
C ARG A 45 0.01 3.15 3.61
N ALA A 46 -0.65 4.30 3.67
CA ALA A 46 -2.11 4.38 3.77
C ALA A 46 -2.77 3.73 2.53
N LEU A 47 -2.33 4.10 1.33
CA LEU A 47 -2.83 3.51 0.08
C LEU A 47 -2.63 1.98 0.04
N ALA A 48 -1.46 1.50 0.46
CA ALA A 48 -1.21 0.06 0.51
C ALA A 48 -2.14 -0.67 1.49
N ARG A 49 -2.48 -0.06 2.64
CA ARG A 49 -3.41 -0.66 3.61
C ARG A 49 -4.84 -0.72 3.06
N GLU A 50 -5.29 0.35 2.41
CA GLU A 50 -6.57 0.39 1.73
C GLU A 50 -6.67 -0.72 0.68
N GLU A 51 -5.62 -0.88 -0.12
CA GLU A 51 -5.52 -1.95 -1.11
C GLU A 51 -5.52 -3.36 -0.50
N VAL A 52 -4.89 -3.58 0.66
CA VAL A 52 -4.95 -4.86 1.39
C VAL A 52 -6.36 -5.12 1.94
N ALA A 53 -7.01 -4.08 2.48
CA ALA A 53 -8.37 -4.15 2.99
C ALA A 53 -9.41 -4.44 1.88
N ASN A 54 -9.26 -3.78 0.72
CA ASN A 54 -10.10 -4.00 -0.47
C ASN A 54 -9.99 -5.43 -1.00
N ARG A 55 -8.91 -6.15 -0.68
CA ARG A 55 -8.74 -7.58 -0.97
C ARG A 55 -9.30 -8.50 0.12
N GLY A 56 -9.86 -7.93 1.19
CA GLY A 56 -10.44 -8.66 2.32
C GLY A 56 -9.39 -9.29 3.23
N LEU A 57 -8.17 -8.73 3.27
CA LEU A 57 -7.05 -9.27 4.03
C LEU A 57 -6.78 -8.46 5.30
N ASP A 58 -6.48 -9.15 6.40
CA ASP A 58 -6.04 -8.53 7.65
C ASP A 58 -4.58 -8.02 7.56
N ARG A 59 -4.04 -7.50 8.67
CA ARG A 59 -2.65 -6.98 8.75
C ARG A 59 -1.57 -8.06 8.59
N THR A 60 -1.94 -9.33 8.69
CA THR A 60 -1.04 -10.48 8.51
C THR A 60 -1.16 -11.09 7.13
N GLY A 61 -2.09 -10.60 6.29
CA GLY A 61 -2.36 -11.12 4.95
C GLY A 61 -3.34 -12.29 4.92
N ARG A 62 -4.06 -12.58 6.01
CA ARG A 62 -5.09 -13.63 6.03
C ARG A 62 -6.42 -13.07 5.54
N TRP A 63 -7.15 -13.86 4.77
CA TRP A 63 -8.50 -13.49 4.36
C TRP A 63 -9.46 -13.51 5.56
N VAL A 64 -10.12 -12.37 5.80
CA VAL A 64 -11.08 -12.16 6.90
C VAL A 64 -12.41 -11.57 6.41
N GLY A 65 -12.52 -11.29 5.11
CA GLY A 65 -13.68 -10.62 4.50
C GLY A 65 -13.57 -9.09 4.55
N PHE A 66 -14.31 -8.40 3.68
CA PHE A 66 -14.12 -6.96 3.43
C PHE A 66 -14.35 -6.08 4.66
N ARG A 67 -15.43 -6.32 5.41
CA ARG A 67 -15.79 -5.50 6.58
C ARG A 67 -14.72 -5.59 7.67
N GLN A 68 -14.35 -6.82 8.05
CA GLN A 68 -13.32 -7.03 9.07
C GLN A 68 -11.97 -6.49 8.62
N ALA A 69 -11.62 -6.63 7.34
CA ALA A 69 -10.38 -6.07 6.82
C ALA A 69 -10.40 -4.53 6.89
N ALA A 70 -11.52 -3.89 6.55
CA ALA A 70 -11.67 -2.44 6.69
C ALA A 70 -11.52 -1.98 8.15
N ASP A 71 -12.12 -2.70 9.11
CA ASP A 71 -11.94 -2.45 10.55
C ASP A 71 -10.46 -2.59 10.96
N ASP A 72 -9.81 -3.70 10.58
CA ASP A 72 -8.42 -4.00 10.92
C ASP A 72 -7.45 -2.93 10.37
N HIS A 73 -7.74 -2.37 9.19
CA HIS A 73 -6.93 -1.33 8.57
C HIS A 73 -7.35 0.10 8.96
N GLY A 74 -8.38 0.25 9.79
CA GLY A 74 -8.84 1.55 10.30
C GLY A 74 -9.54 2.41 9.25
N LEU A 75 -10.24 1.78 8.30
CA LEU A 75 -10.95 2.42 7.19
C LEU A 75 -12.45 2.58 7.45
N MET A 76 -12.95 2.01 8.54
CA MET A 76 -14.34 2.19 8.94
C MET A 76 -14.46 3.58 9.55
N GLU A 77 -15.28 4.42 8.92
CA GLU A 77 -15.58 5.75 9.43
C GLU A 77 -16.07 5.62 10.86
N VAL A 78 -15.46 6.40 11.76
CA VAL A 78 -16.11 6.69 13.04
C VAL A 78 -17.34 7.47 12.63
N GLU A 79 -18.54 6.91 12.84
CA GLU A 79 -19.78 7.68 12.79
C GLU A 79 -19.52 8.93 13.63
N ALA A 80 -19.29 10.06 12.96
CA ALA A 80 -19.18 11.32 13.65
C ALA A 80 -20.51 11.44 14.39
N ASP A 81 -20.41 11.55 15.72
CA ASP A 81 -21.52 11.83 16.61
C ASP A 81 -22.21 13.10 16.10
N HIS A 82 -23.20 12.93 15.23
CA HIS A 82 -24.12 13.97 14.85
C HIS A 82 -25.11 14.06 16.02
N GLY A 83 -24.60 14.55 17.15
CA GLY A 83 -25.37 15.25 18.15
C GLY A 83 -25.98 16.48 17.49
N LEU A 84 -27.00 16.27 16.68
CA LEU A 84 -27.95 17.30 16.29
C LEU A 84 -28.82 17.58 17.51
N GLU A 85 -28.27 18.33 18.46
CA GLU A 85 -29.10 19.15 19.33
C GLU A 85 -29.62 20.31 18.48
N MET A 86 -30.91 20.25 18.13
CA MET A 86 -31.73 21.42 17.83
C MET A 86 -32.98 21.37 18.70
#